data_AF-A0A3B9CUD9-F1
#
_entry.id   AF-A0A3B9CUD9-F1
#
_cell.length_a   1.000
_cell.length_b   1.000
_cell.length_c   1.000
_cell.angle_alpha   90.00
_cell.angle_beta   90.00
_cell.angle_gamma   90.00
#
_symmetry.space_group_name_H-M   'P 1'
#
loop_
_entity.id
_entity.type
_entity.pdbx_description
1 polymer ?
#
loop_
_entity_poly.entity_id
_entity_poly.type
_entity_poly.pdbx_seq_one_letter_code
_entity_poly.pdbx_strand_id
1 'polypeptide(L)' 'MRATVLTVLLLSATASADGPFPPHRIIDDVYYVGSQNIACYLVTSNNGHILINSGFEDTVPLIKASVESLGFKMKDVR' A
#
# COMPACT_ATOMS: atom_id res chain seq x y z
N MET A 1 -7.29 42.65 -33.95
CA MET A 1 -6.45 41.51 -33.52
C MET A 1 -6.99 41.01 -32.20
N ARG A 2 -7.58 39.81 -32.15
CA ARG A 2 -8.06 39.18 -30.91
C ARG A 2 -7.11 38.02 -30.61
N ALA A 3 -6.37 38.13 -29.51
CA ALA A 3 -5.46 37.11 -29.05
C ALA A 3 -6.27 35.95 -28.44
N THR A 4 -6.31 34.83 -29.14
CA THR A 4 -6.84 33.57 -28.62
C THR A 4 -5.81 33.00 -27.64
N VAL A 5 -6.13 33.01 -26.36
CA VAL A 5 -5.30 32.37 -25.32
C VAL A 5 -5.50 30.86 -25.46
N LEU A 6 -4.45 30.18 -25.93
CA LEU A 6 -4.40 28.72 -26.02
C LEU A 6 -3.99 28.18 -24.64
N THR A 7 -4.96 27.83 -23.81
CA THR A 7 -4.70 27.11 -22.56
C THR A 7 -4.31 25.67 -22.90
N VAL A 8 -3.02 25.37 -22.89
CA VAL A 8 -2.52 23.99 -22.93
C VAL A 8 -2.81 23.36 -21.56
N LEU A 9 -3.82 22.51 -21.51
CA LEU A 9 -4.04 21.61 -20.38
C LEU A 9 -2.97 20.52 -20.46
N LEU A 10 -1.84 20.69 -19.77
CA LEU A 10 -0.88 19.59 -19.58
C LEU A 10 -1.57 18.52 -18.74
N LEU A 11 -2.09 17.49 -19.40
CA LEU A 11 -2.48 16.25 -18.76
C LEU A 11 -1.19 15.50 -18.42
N SER A 12 -0.59 15.81 -17.27
CA SER A 12 0.49 14.99 -16.73
C SER A 12 -0.10 13.61 -16.43
N ALA A 13 0.13 12.65 -17.31
CA ALA A 13 0.02 11.24 -16.97
C ALA A 13 1.17 10.92 -16.03
N THR A 14 1.04 11.31 -14.76
CA THR A 14 1.92 10.84 -13.71
C THR A 14 1.75 9.33 -13.64
N ALA A 15 2.85 8.56 -13.71
CA ALA A 15 2.85 7.14 -13.37
C ALA A 15 1.98 6.95 -12.13
N SER A 16 0.91 6.14 -12.22
CA SER A 16 -0.10 6.09 -11.16
C SER A 16 0.59 5.72 -9.86
N ALA A 17 0.52 6.61 -8.87
CA ALA A 17 0.98 6.31 -7.52
C ALA A 17 0.29 5.00 -7.08
N ASP A 18 1.09 4.06 -6.59
CA ASP A 18 0.58 2.75 -6.22
C ASP A 18 -0.38 2.87 -5.03
N GLY A 19 -1.66 2.58 -5.29
CA GLY A 19 -2.75 2.89 -4.37
C GLY A 19 -3.04 1.77 -3.35
N PRO A 20 -3.88 2.04 -2.35
CA PRO A 20 -4.29 1.02 -1.38
C PRO A 20 -5.07 -0.11 -2.06
N PHE A 21 -4.94 -1.31 -1.50
CA PHE A 21 -5.74 -2.48 -1.84
C PHE A 21 -6.34 -3.08 -0.55
N PRO A 22 -7.57 -3.63 -0.57
CA PRO A 22 -8.19 -4.16 0.64
C PRO A 22 -7.33 -5.26 1.31
N PRO A 23 -6.89 -5.07 2.56
CA PRO A 23 -6.17 -6.09 3.29
C PRO A 23 -7.12 -7.25 3.63
N HIS A 24 -6.64 -8.48 3.50
CA HIS A 24 -7.47 -9.66 3.68
C HIS A 24 -6.63 -10.88 4.08
N ARG A 25 -7.28 -11.83 4.75
CA ARG A 25 -6.69 -13.14 5.02
C ARG A 25 -6.64 -13.95 3.74
N ILE A 26 -5.47 -14.49 3.41
CA ILE A 26 -5.28 -15.38 2.27
C ILE A 26 -5.60 -16.82 2.70
N ILE A 27 -4.93 -17.29 3.75
CA ILE A 27 -5.10 -18.62 4.35
C ILE A 27 -4.49 -18.59 5.76
N ASP A 28 -5.14 -19.23 6.74
CA ASP A 28 -4.57 -19.37 8.09
C ASP A 28 -3.98 -18.07 8.64
N ASP A 29 -2.75 -18.11 9.13
CA ASP A 29 -2.08 -16.95 9.71
C ASP A 29 -1.41 -16.05 8.65
N VAL A 30 -1.80 -16.16 7.38
CA VAL A 30 -1.22 -15.42 6.25
C VAL A 30 -2.21 -14.39 5.70
N TYR A 31 -1.77 -13.14 5.65
CA TYR A 31 -2.58 -11.99 5.24
C TYR A 31 -1.89 -11.20 4.13
N TYR A 32 -2.68 -10.70 3.19
CA TYR A 32 -2.26 -9.67 2.26
C TYR A 32 -2.37 -8.30 2.93
N VAL A 33 -1.29 -7.53 2.89
CA VAL A 33 -1.21 -6.17 3.43
C VAL A 33 -0.57 -5.18 2.46
N GLY A 34 -0.35 -5.61 1.22
CA GLY A 34 0.24 -4.80 0.16
C GLY A 34 -0.71 -3.76 -0.43
N SER A 35 -0.23 -3.13 -1.49
CA SER A 35 -0.96 -2.14 -2.31
C SER A 35 -1.59 -2.81 -3.54
N GLN A 36 -2.01 -2.03 -4.53
CA GLN A 36 -2.56 -2.57 -5.78
C GLN A 36 -1.52 -3.32 -6.62
N ASN A 37 -0.27 -2.86 -6.64
CA ASN A 37 0.77 -3.40 -7.52
C ASN A 37 1.98 -3.96 -6.78
N ILE A 38 2.05 -3.78 -5.45
CA ILE A 38 3.17 -4.24 -4.63
C ILE A 38 2.67 -5.18 -3.54
N ALA A 39 3.01 -6.45 -3.72
CA ALA A 39 2.65 -7.50 -2.78
C ALA A 39 3.51 -7.42 -1.52
N CYS A 40 2.83 -7.29 -0.38
CA CYS A 40 3.39 -7.44 0.96
C CYS A 40 2.50 -8.39 1.76
N TYR A 41 3.12 -9.26 2.55
CA TYR A 41 2.41 -10.27 3.31
C TYR A 41 2.74 -10.18 4.79
N LEU A 42 1.74 -10.36 5.64
CA LEU A 42 1.91 -10.51 7.08
C LEU A 42 1.66 -11.98 7.44
N VAL A 43 2.63 -12.61 8.10
CA VAL A 43 2.47 -13.94 8.72
C VAL A 43 2.41 -13.76 10.23
N THR A 44 1.29 -14.12 10.85
CA THR A 44 1.06 -13.86 12.27
C THR A 44 1.42 -15.05 13.16
N SER A 45 1.83 -14.78 14.39
CA SER A 45 2.04 -15.79 15.43
C SER A 45 1.94 -15.14 16.81
N ASN A 46 1.81 -15.96 17.86
CA ASN A 46 1.80 -15.49 19.25
C ASN A 46 3.15 -14.93 19.71
N ASN A 47 4.25 -15.24 19.01
CA ASN A 47 5.61 -14.78 19.37
C ASN A 47 6.04 -13.52 18.59
N GLY A 48 5.14 -12.96 17.78
CA GLY A 48 5.44 -11.87 16.85
C GLY A 48 5.01 -12.21 15.43
N HIS A 49 5.05 -11.22 14.55
CA HIS A 49 4.66 -11.34 13.15
C HIS A 49 5.87 -11.22 12.24
N ILE A 50 5.80 -11.83 11.07
CA ILE A 50 6.79 -11.66 10.00
C ILE A 50 6.13 -10.82 8.91
N LEU A 51 6.78 -9.74 8.49
CA LEU A 51 6.39 -8.97 7.33
C LEU A 51 7.31 -9.36 6.16
N ILE A 52 6.73 -9.86 5.07
CA ILE A 52 7.45 -10.22 3.85
C ILE A 52 7.27 -9.07 2.86
N ASN A 53 8.39 -8.50 2.44
CA ASN A 53 8.50 -7.28 1.63
C ASN A 53 8.09 -5.99 2.38
N SER A 54 8.68 -4.86 2.01
CA SER A 54 8.34 -3.53 2.53
C SER A 54 7.70 -2.62 1.48
N GLY A 55 7.70 -3.06 0.22
CA GLY A 55 7.43 -2.19 -0.91
C GLY A 55 8.43 -1.04 -1.03
N PHE A 56 7.95 0.12 -1.46
CA PHE A 56 8.70 1.37 -1.56
C PHE A 56 8.40 2.32 -0.39
N GLU A 57 9.20 3.36 -0.19
CA GLU A 57 9.02 4.35 0.89
C GLU A 57 7.58 4.89 0.96
N ASP A 58 7.00 5.22 -0.19
CA ASP A 58 5.63 5.76 -0.28
C ASP A 58 4.53 4.72 0.06
N THR A 59 4.85 3.43 0.00
CA THR A 59 3.90 2.35 0.33
C THR A 59 3.91 1.98 1.82
N VAL A 60 4.94 2.38 2.58
CA VAL A 60 5.07 2.06 4.01
C VAL A 60 3.84 2.51 4.83
N PRO A 61 3.30 3.74 4.66
CA PRO A 61 2.09 4.16 5.37
C PRO A 61 0.86 3.29 5.03
N LEU A 62 0.74 2.85 3.77
CA LEU A 62 -0.36 2.00 3.30
C LEU A 62 -0.27 0.61 3.95
N ILE A 63 0.92 0.01 3.96
CA ILE A 63 1.16 -1.30 4.56
C ILE A 63 0.86 -1.27 6.07
N LYS A 64 1.31 -0.22 6.76
CA LYS A 64 1.01 -0.02 8.17
C LYS A 64 -0.50 0.07 8.43
N ALA A 65 -1.21 0.88 7.64
CA ALA A 65 -2.66 1.01 7.76
C ALA A 65 -3.38 -0.32 7.49
N SER A 66 -2.91 -1.08 6.50
CA SER A 66 -3.42 -2.42 6.19
C SER A 66 -3.27 -3.38 7.38
N VAL A 67 -2.06 -3.48 7.95
CA VAL A 67 -1.78 -4.30 9.15
C VAL A 67 -2.69 -3.91 10.31
N GLU A 68 -2.83 -2.61 10.58
CA GLU A 68 -3.62 -2.09 11.71
C GLU A 68 -5.13 -2.29 11.50
N SER A 69 -5.62 -2.19 10.26
CA SER A 69 -7.04 -2.43 9.95
C SER A 69 -7.49 -3.88 10.16
N LEU A 70 -6.55 -4.83 10.10
CA LEU A 70 -6.79 -6.25 10.41
C LEU A 70 -6.75 -6.56 11.91
N GLY A 71 -6.51 -5.55 12.76
CA GLY A 71 -6.44 -5.70 14.21
C GLY A 71 -5.06 -6.10 14.75
N PHE A 72 -4.06 -6.21 13.89
CA PHE A 72 -2.67 -6.43 14.29
C PHE A 72 -1.97 -5.12 14.61
N LYS A 73 -0.80 -5.20 15.27
CA LYS A 73 -0.01 -4.01 15.57
C LYS A 73 1.31 -4.10 14.83
N MET A 74 1.66 -3.04 14.10
CA MET A 74 2.92 -3.00 13.35
C MET A 74 4.16 -3.24 14.24
N LYS A 75 4.09 -2.84 15.52
CA LYS A 75 5.17 -3.04 16.50
C LYS A 75 5.43 -4.51 16.89
N ASP A 76 4.50 -5.41 16.56
CA ASP A 76 4.60 -6.83 16.86
C ASP A 76 5.30 -7.60 15.72
N VAL A 77 5.69 -6.93 14.63
CA VAL A 77 6.57 -7.47 13.58
C VAL A 77 8.02 -7.62 14.09
N ARG A 78 8.66 -8.77 13.84
CA ARG A 78 9.97 -9.17 14.40
C ARG A 78 10.89 -9.82 13.38
#